data_AF-A0A820RNJ6-F1
#
_entry.id   AF-A0A820RNJ6-F1
#
_cell.length_a   1.000
_cell.length_b   1.000
_cell.length_c   1.000
_cell.angle_alpha   90.00
_cell.angle_beta   90.00
_cell.angle_gamma   90.00
#
_symmetry.space_group_name_H-M   'P 1'
#
loop_
_entity.id
_entity.type
_entity.pdbx_description
1 polymer ?
#
loop_
_entity_poly.entity_id
_entity_poly.type
_entity_poly.pdbx_seq_one_letter_code
_entity_poly.pdbx_strand_id
1 'polypeptide(L)'
;ESVKVANDENGLAALVFDSTTLTDKCGYIAKATNIVGSVEQKINLDVKEIKPTIVRDLEAAINATKGQPMTLTIEATGNPKPTVKFFRGADELVATEGQIELKESEDGQTFTITILSMQPNHQGE
;
A
#
# COMPACT_ATOMS: atom_id res chain seq x y z
N GLU A 1 -8.92 6.41 -12.00
CA GLU A 1 -10.11 6.69 -11.19
C GLU A 1 -10.29 5.57 -10.18
N SER A 2 -10.26 5.87 -8.88
CA SER A 2 -10.27 4.88 -7.79
C SER A 2 -11.66 4.69 -7.18
N VAL A 3 -12.72 5.27 -7.76
CA VAL A 3 -14.09 5.15 -7.25
C VAL A 3 -14.94 4.29 -8.18
N LYS A 4 -15.73 3.39 -7.60
CA LYS A 4 -16.62 2.46 -8.31
C LYS A 4 -17.98 2.46 -7.61
N VAL A 5 -19.04 2.38 -8.40
CA VAL A 5 -20.39 2.16 -7.86
C VAL A 5 -20.72 0.68 -8.02
N ALA A 6 -20.81 -0.04 -6.91
CA ALA A 6 -21.24 -1.43 -6.88
C ALA A 6 -22.76 -1.45 -6.65
N ASN A 7 -23.51 -2.09 -7.55
CA ASN A 7 -24.93 -2.33 -7.38
C ASN A 7 -25.14 -3.83 -7.23
N ASP A 8 -25.85 -4.23 -6.19
CA ASP A 8 -26.22 -5.61 -5.93
C ASP A 8 -27.61 -5.94 -6.50
N GLU A 9 -27.85 -7.22 -6.78
CA GLU A 9 -29.14 -7.75 -7.26
C GLU A 9 -30.28 -7.50 -6.27
N ASN A 10 -29.97 -7.27 -4.99
CA ASN A 10 -30.93 -6.89 -3.95
C ASN A 10 -31.28 -5.38 -3.94
N GLY A 11 -30.80 -4.60 -4.91
CA GLY A 11 -31.05 -3.15 -5.00
C GLY A 11 -30.17 -2.30 -4.07
N LEU A 12 -29.10 -2.88 -3.53
CA LEU A 12 -28.11 -2.17 -2.72
C LEU A 12 -27.10 -1.47 -3.63
N ALA A 13 -27.03 -0.14 -3.57
CA ALA A 13 -26.02 0.66 -4.25
C ALA A 13 -24.96 1.12 -3.24
N ALA A 14 -23.71 0.73 -3.47
CA ALA A 14 -22.56 1.09 -2.65
C ALA A 14 -21.53 1.89 -3.48
N LEU A 15 -21.04 2.99 -2.92
CA LEU A 15 -19.92 3.74 -3.49
C LEU A 15 -18.62 3.23 -2.83
N VAL A 16 -17.77 2.60 -3.62
CA VAL A 16 -16.54 1.92 -3.18
C VAL A 16 -15.32 2.71 -3.67
N PHE A 17 -14.40 3.01 -2.77
CA PHE A 17 -13.12 3.65 -3.07
C PHE A 17 -12.00 2.61 -2.90
N ASP A 18 -11.26 2.34 -3.98
CA ASP A 18 -10.07 1.47 -3.97
C ASP A 18 -8.91 2.13 -3.19
N SER A 19 -8.81 3.46 -3.31
CA SER A 19 -7.87 4.29 -2.57
C SER A 19 -8.45 5.70 -2.49
N THR A 20 -8.30 6.35 -1.34
CA THR A 20 -8.80 7.71 -1.09
C THR A 20 -7.64 8.69 -1.00
N THR A 21 -7.83 9.85 -1.64
CA THR A 21 -6.89 10.97 -1.64
C THR A 21 -7.56 12.20 -1.06
N LEU A 22 -6.78 13.23 -0.72
CA LEU A 22 -7.36 14.51 -0.27
C LEU A 22 -8.36 15.10 -1.27
N THR A 23 -8.17 14.85 -2.57
CA THR A 23 -9.08 15.33 -3.61
C THR A 23 -10.44 14.63 -3.58
N ASP A 24 -10.54 13.44 -2.98
CA ASP A 24 -11.82 12.73 -2.81
C ASP A 24 -12.64 13.28 -1.62
N LYS A 25 -12.04 14.11 -0.76
CA LYS A 25 -12.74 14.76 0.36
C LYS A 25 -13.80 15.73 -0.16
N CYS A 26 -15.01 15.23 -0.36
CA CYS A 26 -16.14 16.03 -0.81
C CYS A 26 -17.49 15.48 -0.31
N GLY A 27 -18.55 16.24 -0.57
CA GLY A 27 -19.93 15.81 -0.34
C GLY A 27 -20.44 14.98 -1.52
N TYR A 28 -20.74 13.72 -1.28
CA TYR A 28 -21.38 12.81 -2.22
C TYR A 28 -22.90 12.83 -2.03
N ILE A 29 -23.65 12.66 -3.13
CA ILE A 29 -25.11 12.58 -3.11
C ILE A 29 -25.53 11.26 -3.73
N ALA A 30 -26.16 10.40 -2.95
CA ALA A 30 -26.80 9.18 -3.43
C ALA A 30 -28.25 9.49 -3.81
N LYS A 31 -28.61 9.31 -5.09
CA LYS A 31 -29.96 9.52 -5.59
C LYS A 31 -30.58 8.19 -5.99
N ALA A 32 -31.67 7.80 -5.32
CA ALA A 32 -32.46 6.64 -5.68
C ALA A 32 -33.77 7.10 -6.33
N THR A 33 -34.11 6.55 -7.50
CA THR A 33 -35.31 6.92 -8.25
C THR A 33 -36.09 5.67 -8.66
N ASN A 34 -37.41 5.70 -8.47
CA ASN A 34 -38.36 4.69 -8.92
C ASN A 34 -39.56 5.38 -9.63
N ILE A 35 -40.47 4.61 -10.20
CA ILE A 35 -41.66 5.10 -10.94
C ILE A 35 -42.56 6.04 -10.12
N VAL A 36 -42.49 5.97 -8.77
CA VAL A 36 -43.32 6.78 -7.87
C VAL A 36 -42.60 8.04 -7.39
N GLY A 37 -41.27 8.13 -7.52
CA GLY A 37 -40.52 9.30 -7.06
C GLY A 37 -39.02 9.06 -6.89
N SER A 38 -38.33 10.06 -6.35
CA SER A 38 -36.90 10.00 -6.05
C SER A 38 -36.57 10.49 -4.65
N VAL A 39 -35.59 9.89 -4.01
CA VAL A 39 -34.99 10.34 -2.75
C VAL A 39 -33.50 10.60 -2.96
N GLU A 40 -32.97 11.61 -2.28
CA GLU A 40 -31.56 11.99 -2.31
C GLU A 40 -31.00 12.01 -0.90
N GLN A 41 -29.84 11.41 -0.69
CA GLN A 41 -29.13 11.38 0.58
C GLN A 41 -27.72 11.96 0.40
N LYS A 42 -27.37 12.92 1.25
CA LYS A 42 -26.05 13.55 1.26
C LYS A 42 -25.13 12.82 2.23
N ILE A 43 -23.91 12.54 1.79
CA ILE A 43 -22.87 11.85 2.55
C ILE A 43 -21.61 12.70 2.45
N ASN A 44 -20.95 12.97 3.56
CA ASN A 44 -19.71 13.75 3.55
C ASN A 44 -18.52 12.80 3.74
N LEU A 45 -17.65 12.70 2.74
CA LEU A 45 -16.42 11.92 2.87
C LEU A 45 -15.34 12.82 3.49
N ASP A 46 -14.83 12.44 4.66
CA ASP A 46 -13.66 13.07 5.27
C ASP A 46 -12.44 12.16 5.07
N VAL A 47 -11.53 12.59 4.20
CA VAL A 47 -10.25 11.89 4.00
C VAL A 47 -9.19 12.57 4.86
N LYS A 48 -8.52 11.79 5.71
CA LYS A 48 -7.40 12.26 6.53
C LYS A 48 -6.09 11.73 5.97
N GLU A 49 -5.15 12.63 5.75
CA GLU A 49 -3.77 12.23 5.46
C GLU A 49 -3.10 11.75 6.74
N ILE A 50 -2.55 10.55 6.65
CA ILE A 50 -1.76 9.96 7.73
C ILE A 50 -0.35 9.85 7.18
N LYS A 51 0.58 10.62 7.78
CA LYS A 51 1.99 10.56 7.41
C LYS A 51 2.49 9.11 7.47
N PRO A 52 3.35 8.69 6.54
CA PRO A 52 3.95 7.37 6.58
C PRO A 52 4.71 7.19 7.89
N THR A 53 4.41 6.11 8.60
CA THR A 53 5.01 5.75 9.88
C THR A 53 5.47 4.31 9.80
N ILE A 54 6.73 4.07 10.08
CA ILE A 54 7.30 2.73 10.17
C ILE A 54 6.83 2.13 11.50
N VAL A 55 5.98 1.11 11.43
CA VAL A 55 5.43 0.39 12.58
C VAL A 55 6.37 -0.73 12.99
N ARG A 56 6.98 -1.38 11.99
CA ARG A 56 8.01 -2.39 12.18
C ARG A 56 9.23 -2.02 11.36
N ASP A 57 10.27 -1.62 12.08
CA ASP A 57 11.57 -1.30 11.50
C ASP A 57 12.36 -2.58 11.19
N LEU A 58 13.47 -2.41 10.49
CA LEU A 58 14.43 -3.48 10.24
C LEU A 58 15.11 -3.88 11.55
N GLU A 59 15.48 -5.15 11.66
CA GLU A 59 16.36 -5.56 12.74
C GLU A 59 17.70 -4.82 12.61
N ALA A 60 18.15 -4.21 13.71
CA ALA A 60 19.37 -3.40 13.76
C ALA A 60 20.64 -4.18 13.34
N ALA A 61 20.59 -5.51 13.40
CA ALA A 61 21.65 -6.37 12.90
C ALA A 61 21.03 -7.63 12.30
N ILE A 62 21.17 -7.81 11.00
CA ILE A 62 20.81 -9.05 10.33
C ILE A 62 22.11 -9.77 9.97
N ASN A 63 22.31 -10.93 10.58
CA ASN A 63 23.47 -11.78 10.28
C ASN A 63 23.19 -12.56 9.01
N ALA A 64 24.05 -12.33 8.02
CA ALA A 64 23.78 -12.66 6.65
C ALA A 64 24.94 -13.55 6.16
N THR A 65 24.66 -14.81 5.80
CA THR A 65 25.70 -15.76 5.39
C THR A 65 25.96 -15.66 3.90
N LYS A 66 27.24 -15.58 3.50
CA LYS A 66 27.64 -15.53 2.09
C LYS A 66 27.00 -16.66 1.28
N GLY A 67 26.39 -16.32 0.16
CA GLY A 67 25.71 -17.29 -0.71
C GLY A 67 24.40 -17.86 -0.16
N GLN A 68 23.90 -17.35 0.97
CA GLN A 68 22.56 -17.62 1.45
C GLN A 68 21.62 -16.45 1.11
N PRO A 69 20.33 -16.71 0.93
CA PRO A 69 19.35 -15.65 0.78
C PRO A 69 19.19 -14.89 2.10
N MET A 70 19.03 -13.57 2.02
CA MET A 70 18.68 -12.71 3.15
C MET A 70 17.37 -12.01 2.85
N THR A 71 16.49 -11.98 3.83
CA THR A 71 15.18 -11.33 3.73
C THR A 71 15.11 -10.21 4.75
N LEU A 72 14.72 -9.01 4.31
CA LEU A 72 14.40 -7.89 5.18
C LEU A 72 12.93 -7.55 5.00
N THR A 73 12.23 -7.34 6.11
CA THR A 73 10.81 -7.00 6.09
C THR A 73 10.59 -5.75 6.93
N ILE A 74 9.90 -4.76 6.36
CA ILE A 74 9.43 -3.59 7.09
C ILE A 74 7.92 -3.47 6.99
N GLU A 75 7.34 -2.81 7.98
CA GLU A 75 5.93 -2.46 7.98
C GLU A 75 5.80 -0.95 8.09
N ALA A 76 5.20 -0.34 7.07
CA ALA A 76 4.94 1.09 7.00
C ALA A 76 3.45 1.33 6.80
N THR A 77 2.87 2.16 7.64
CA THR A 77 1.46 2.57 7.55
C THR A 77 1.39 4.02 7.12
N GLY A 78 0.39 4.38 6.31
CA GLY A 78 0.23 5.74 5.82
C GLY A 78 -0.95 5.85 4.86
N ASN A 79 -1.54 7.04 4.79
CA ASN A 79 -2.60 7.36 3.85
C ASN A 79 -2.26 8.71 3.18
N PRO A 80 -1.99 8.73 1.86
CA PRO A 80 -2.04 7.59 0.91
C PRO A 80 -0.96 6.53 1.18
N LYS A 81 -1.15 5.33 0.61
CA LYS A 81 -0.27 4.17 0.78
C LYS A 81 1.22 4.55 0.60
N PRO A 82 2.09 4.22 1.55
CA PRO A 82 3.52 4.55 1.45
C PRO A 82 4.19 3.79 0.31
N THR A 83 5.21 4.39 -0.30
CA THR A 83 6.15 3.69 -1.19
C THR A 83 7.45 3.49 -0.46
N VAL A 84 7.87 2.24 -0.31
CA VAL A 84 9.12 1.88 0.36
C VAL A 84 10.18 1.58 -0.67
N LYS A 85 11.38 2.15 -0.47
CA LYS A 85 12.59 1.84 -1.22
C LYS A 85 13.65 1.36 -0.24
N PHE A 86 14.29 0.25 -0.59
CA PHE A 86 15.39 -0.28 0.19
C PHE A 86 16.70 0.26 -0.36
N PHE A 87 17.59 0.69 0.53
CA PHE A 87 18.92 1.18 0.19
C PHE A 87 19.96 0.35 0.92
N ARG A 88 21.11 0.16 0.28
CA ARG A 88 22.30 -0.40 0.88
C ARG A 88 23.41 0.64 0.77
N GLY A 89 23.70 1.32 1.87
CA GLY A 89 24.54 2.52 1.85
C GLY A 89 23.95 3.58 0.91
N ALA A 90 24.63 3.83 -0.22
CA ALA A 90 24.19 4.78 -1.24
C ALA A 90 23.47 4.14 -2.45
N ASP A 91 23.46 2.80 -2.55
CA ASP A 91 22.85 2.09 -3.68
C ASP A 91 21.38 1.76 -3.39
N GLU A 92 20.49 2.15 -4.31
CA GLU A 92 19.08 1.74 -4.28
C GLU A 92 18.96 0.26 -4.68
N LEU A 93 18.36 -0.56 -3.82
CA LEU A 93 18.10 -1.97 -4.12
C LEU A 93 16.83 -2.07 -4.95
N VAL A 94 17.01 -2.36 -6.23
CA VAL A 94 15.93 -2.58 -7.19
C VAL A 94 15.70 -4.07 -7.44
N ALA A 95 14.46 -4.45 -7.71
CA ALA A 95 14.13 -5.82 -8.09
C ALA A 95 14.94 -6.21 -9.33
N THR A 96 15.76 -7.26 -9.19
CA THR A 96 16.68 -7.73 -10.22
C THR A 96 16.50 -9.23 -10.37
N GLU A 97 16.14 -9.69 -11.58
CA GLU A 97 15.89 -11.11 -11.84
C GLU A 97 17.07 -11.98 -11.40
N GLY A 98 16.80 -12.97 -10.55
CA GLY A 98 17.79 -13.91 -10.04
C GLY A 98 18.73 -13.35 -8.96
N GLN A 99 18.60 -12.09 -8.54
CA GLN A 99 19.42 -11.48 -7.49
C GLN A 99 18.60 -10.88 -6.34
N ILE A 100 17.58 -10.08 -6.64
CA ILE A 100 16.81 -9.32 -5.65
C ILE A 100 15.32 -9.43 -5.98
N GLU A 101 14.53 -9.93 -5.04
CA GLU A 101 13.07 -9.94 -5.11
C GLU A 101 12.49 -8.89 -4.16
N LEU A 102 11.58 -8.05 -4.66
CA LEU A 102 10.76 -7.15 -3.85
C LEU A 102 9.34 -7.70 -3.81
N LYS A 103 8.77 -7.83 -2.63
CA LYS A 103 7.40 -8.30 -2.38
C LYS A 103 6.68 -7.30 -1.50
N GLU A 104 5.46 -6.97 -1.90
CA GLU A 104 4.54 -6.17 -1.11
C GLU A 104 3.38 -7.07 -0.70
N SER A 105 2.92 -6.95 0.55
CA SER A 105 1.73 -7.66 1.01
C SER A 105 0.46 -7.13 0.34
N GLU A 106 -0.57 -7.96 0.24
CA GLU A 106 -1.89 -7.57 -0.30
C GLU A 106 -2.50 -6.36 0.43
N ASP A 107 -2.20 -6.22 1.72
CA ASP A 107 -2.64 -5.10 2.55
C ASP A 107 -1.90 -3.77 2.25
N GLY A 108 -0.76 -3.85 1.54
CA GLY A 108 0.00 -2.68 1.14
C GLY A 108 0.78 -1.98 2.26
N GLN A 109 0.88 -2.61 3.43
CA GLN A 109 1.62 -2.07 4.59
C GLN A 109 2.95 -2.79 4.82
N THR A 110 3.06 -4.06 4.44
CA THR A 110 4.28 -4.86 4.61
C THR A 110 5.09 -4.92 3.32
N PHE A 111 6.37 -4.56 3.41
CA PHE A 111 7.31 -4.57 2.30
C PHE A 111 8.46 -5.50 2.65
N THR A 112 8.71 -6.49 1.79
CA THR A 112 9.75 -7.51 1.98
C THR A 112 10.72 -7.47 0.81
N ILE A 113 12.00 -7.37 1.09
CA ILE A 113 13.08 -7.54 0.11
C ILE A 113 13.85 -8.82 0.40
N THR A 114 14.07 -9.64 -0.62
CA THR A 114 14.85 -10.87 -0.54
C THR A 114 16.04 -10.77 -1.49
N ILE A 115 17.24 -10.79 -0.93
CA ILE A 115 18.51 -10.81 -1.67
C ILE A 115 18.94 -12.27 -1.78
N LEU A 116 18.79 -12.89 -2.94
CA LEU A 116 19.04 -14.32 -3.18
C LEU A 116 20.53 -14.68 -3.17
N SER A 117 21.37 -13.78 -3.70
CA SER A 117 22.81 -14.00 -3.79
C SER A 117 23.55 -12.92 -3.02
N MET A 118 23.88 -13.25 -1.77
CA MET A 118 24.68 -12.38 -0.93
C MET A 118 26.15 -12.45 -1.33
N GLN A 119 26.58 -11.45 -2.10
CA GLN A 119 27.95 -11.27 -2.55
C GLN A 119 28.77 -10.59 -1.43
N PRO A 120 30.09 -10.82 -1.35
CA PRO A 120 30.93 -10.20 -0.31
C PRO A 120 31.01 -8.67 -0.41
N ASN A 121 30.69 -8.06 -1.56
CA ASN A 121 30.53 -6.61 -1.71
C ASN A 121 29.17 -6.10 -1.22
N HIS A 122 28.28 -6.96 -0.72
CA HIS A 122 26.98 -6.57 -0.17
C HIS A 122 27.06 -6.26 1.33
N GLN A 123 28.24 -6.35 1.95
CA GLN A 123 28.48 -5.96 3.32
C GLN A 123 28.65 -4.44 3.39
N GLY A 124 27.72 -3.75 4.03
CA GLY A 124 27.73 -2.31 4.24
C GLY A 124 26.74 -1.91 5.33
N GLU A 125 27.04 -0.80 6.00
CA GLU A 125 26.22 -0.17 7.05
C GLU A 125 25.00 0.54 6.43
#